data_AF-A0A3N5MUJ1-F1
#
_entry.id   AF-A0A3N5MUJ1-F1
#
_cell.length_a   1.000
_cell.length_b   1.000
_cell.length_c   1.000
_cell.angle_alpha   90.00
_cell.angle_beta   90.00
_cell.angle_gamma   90.00
#
_symmetry.space_group_name_H-M   'P 1'
#
loop_
_entity.id
_entity.type
_entity.pdbx_description
1 polymer ?
#
loop_
_entity_poly.entity_id
_entity_poly.type
_entity_poly.pdbx_seq_one_letter_code
_entity_poly.pdbx_strand_id
1 'polypeptide(L)' 'MGFIDGASFGPDALKAIGEAFDAAWAEIASNFGTDPADIDRARLKLANALLSIASKDSRDVEVLKKGALQQMVFEVHG' A
#
# COMPACT_ATOMS: atom_id res chain seq x y z
N MET A 1 -32.56 6.03 -5.37
CA MET A 1 -31.28 5.70 -6.04
C MET A 1 -30.26 5.54 -4.94
N GLY A 2 -29.82 4.32 -4.66
CA GLY A 2 -29.04 3.99 -3.47
C GLY A 2 -27.64 4.55 -3.53
N PHE A 3 -27.28 5.40 -2.57
CA PHE A 3 -25.88 5.68 -2.29
C PHE A 3 -25.34 4.40 -1.66
N ILE A 4 -24.51 3.71 -2.42
CA ILE A 4 -23.57 2.74 -1.90
C ILE A 4 -22.79 3.46 -0.80
N ASP A 5 -23.24 3.29 0.44
CA ASP A 5 -22.46 3.49 1.66
C ASP A 5 -21.43 2.34 1.77
N GLY A 6 -20.74 2.08 0.66
CA GLY A 6 -19.53 1.29 0.59
C GLY A 6 -18.41 2.30 0.57
N ALA A 7 -18.20 2.99 1.69
CA ALA A 7 -17.10 3.95 1.86
C ALA A 7 -15.76 3.20 1.88
N SER A 8 -15.38 2.62 0.74
CA SER A 8 -14.14 1.91 0.52
C SER A 8 -13.31 2.73 -0.45
N PHE A 9 -12.87 3.90 0.00
CA PHE A 9 -12.02 4.85 -0.74
C PHE A 9 -12.68 5.49 -1.99
N GLY A 10 -12.66 6.82 -2.06
CA GLY A 10 -13.02 7.52 -3.29
C GLY A 10 -12.05 7.16 -4.43
N PRO A 11 -12.42 7.36 -5.72
CA PRO A 11 -11.57 7.04 -6.86
C PRO A 11 -10.20 7.72 -6.81
N ASP A 12 -10.15 8.91 -6.23
CA ASP A 12 -8.92 9.66 -5.99
C ASP A 12 -8.03 9.04 -4.90
N ALA A 13 -8.62 8.50 -3.84
CA ALA A 13 -7.88 7.78 -2.80
C ALA A 13 -7.35 6.44 -3.32
N LEU A 14 -8.13 5.69 -4.12
CA LEU A 14 -7.65 4.48 -4.78
C LEU A 14 -6.49 4.77 -5.73
N LYS A 15 -6.55 5.89 -6.46
CA LYS A 15 -5.45 6.33 -7.32
C LYS A 15 -4.20 6.64 -6.50
N ALA A 16 -4.31 7.41 -5.42
CA ALA A 16 -3.20 7.73 -4.54
C ALA A 16 -2.56 6.48 -3.89
N ILE A 17 -3.39 5.51 -3.46
CA ILE A 17 -2.93 4.22 -2.94
C ILE A 17 -2.15 3.44 -4.01
N GLY A 18 -2.65 3.41 -5.25
CA GLY A 18 -1.97 2.76 -6.37
C GLY A 18 -0.62 3.41 -6.72
N GLU A 19 -0.56 4.75 -6.75
CA GLU A 19 0.69 5.49 -6.98
C GLU A 19 1.70 5.27 -5.84
N ALA A 20 1.23 5.23 -4.59
CA ALA A 20 2.07 4.96 -3.42
C ALA A 20 2.60 3.52 -3.43
N PHE A 21 1.78 2.57 -3.86
CA PHE A 21 2.17 1.17 -4.03
C PHE A 21 3.29 1.02 -5.05
N ASP A 22 3.12 1.59 -6.26
CA ASP A 22 4.12 1.45 -7.31
C ASP A 22 5.45 2.10 -6.90
N ALA A 23 5.38 3.30 -6.31
CA ALA A 23 6.55 4.01 -5.82
C ALA A 23 7.28 3.27 -4.68
N ALA A 24 6.56 2.69 -3.73
CA ALA A 24 7.15 1.90 -2.65
C ALA A 24 7.70 0.56 -3.17
N TRP A 25 6.98 -0.09 -4.07
CA TRP A 25 7.41 -1.34 -4.70
C TRP A 25 8.70 -1.14 -5.49
N ALA A 26 8.82 -0.07 -6.27
CA ALA A 26 10.05 0.23 -7.03
C ALA A 26 11.30 0.35 -6.13
N GLU A 27 11.15 0.82 -4.89
CA GLU A 27 12.27 0.93 -3.93
C GLU A 27 12.64 -0.42 -3.32
N ILE A 28 11.65 -1.24 -2.94
CA ILE A 28 11.89 -2.51 -2.25
C ILE A 28 12.04 -3.69 -3.21
N ALA A 29 11.58 -3.60 -4.45
CA ALA A 29 11.59 -4.69 -5.43
C ALA A 29 13.01 -5.20 -5.69
N SER A 30 14.02 -4.32 -5.63
CA SER A 30 15.42 -4.72 -5.78
C SER A 30 15.95 -5.56 -4.60
N ASN A 31 15.25 -5.55 -3.46
CA ASN A 31 15.56 -6.38 -2.29
C ASN A 31 14.91 -7.77 -2.38
N PHE A 32 13.87 -7.93 -3.22
CA PHE A 32 13.23 -9.21 -3.46
C PHE A 32 13.92 -9.92 -4.64
N GLY A 33 14.17 -11.22 -4.49
CA GLY A 33 14.75 -12.04 -5.54
C GLY A 33 13.78 -12.31 -6.70
N THR A 34 14.10 -13.29 -7.54
CA THR A 34 13.23 -13.69 -8.66
C THR A 34 12.12 -14.66 -8.27
N ASP A 35 12.05 -15.07 -7.00
CA ASP A 35 11.05 -16.00 -6.51
C ASP A 35 9.66 -15.38 -6.57
N PRO A 36 8.76 -15.90 -7.42
CA PRO A 36 7.44 -15.29 -7.63
C PRO A 36 6.58 -15.36 -6.36
N ALA A 37 6.77 -16.39 -5.53
CA ALA A 37 6.05 -16.52 -4.26
C ALA A 37 6.46 -15.45 -3.23
N ASP A 38 7.73 -15.05 -3.22
CA ASP A 38 8.22 -14.03 -2.29
C ASP A 38 7.79 -12.63 -2.74
N ILE A 39 7.86 -12.37 -4.05
CA ILE A 39 7.34 -11.15 -4.68
C ILE A 39 5.85 -10.98 -4.38
N ASP A 40 5.03 -12.03 -4.58
CA ASP A 40 3.58 -11.95 -4.39
C ASP A 40 3.22 -11.67 -2.93
N ARG A 41 3.91 -12.35 -1.99
CA ARG A 41 3.75 -12.09 -0.54
C ARG A 41 4.13 -10.67 -0.16
N ALA A 42 5.25 -10.17 -0.68
CA ALA A 42 5.72 -8.82 -0.40
C ALA A 42 4.77 -7.74 -0.94
N ARG A 43 4.25 -7.93 -2.17
CA ARG A 43 3.22 -7.09 -2.77
C ARG A 43 1.94 -7.11 -1.95
N LEU A 44 1.46 -8.29 -1.54
CA LEU A 44 0.25 -8.41 -0.74
C LEU A 44 0.39 -7.71 0.62
N LYS A 45 1.56 -7.80 1.26
CA LYS A 45 1.86 -7.07 2.50
C LYS A 45 1.87 -5.56 2.28
N LEU A 46 2.55 -5.08 1.23
CA LEU A 46 2.61 -3.67 0.90
C LEU A 46 1.21 -3.08 0.64
N ALA A 47 0.37 -3.80 -0.10
CA ALA A 47 -1.01 -3.40 -0.34
C ALA A 47 -1.84 -3.34 0.96
N ASN A 48 -1.73 -4.34 1.83
CA ASN A 48 -2.43 -4.35 3.12
C ASN A 48 -1.95 -3.22 4.06
N ALA A 49 -0.65 -2.92 4.06
CA ALA A 49 -0.11 -1.79 4.82
C ALA A 49 -0.69 -0.47 4.32
N LEU A 50 -0.65 -0.24 3.01
CA LEU A 50 -1.24 0.95 2.39
C LEU A 50 -2.73 1.08 2.68
N LEU A 51 -3.51 -0.01 2.60
CA LEU A 51 -4.93 -0.01 2.93
C LEU A 51 -5.21 0.26 4.41
N SER A 52 -4.33 -0.19 5.30
CA SER A 52 -4.44 0.04 6.75
C SER A 52 -4.10 1.49 7.12
N ILE A 53 -3.21 2.13 6.38
CA ILE A 53 -2.78 3.53 6.59
C ILE A 53 -3.72 4.51 5.88
N ALA A 54 -4.24 4.11 4.72
CA ALA A 54 -5.20 4.88 3.97
C ALA A 54 -6.44 5.08 4.83
N SER A 55 -6.55 6.28 5.39
CA SER A 55 -7.75 6.78 6.01
C SER A 55 -8.56 7.53 4.95
N LYS A 56 -9.86 7.71 5.19
CA LYS A 56 -10.81 8.32 4.23
C LYS A 56 -10.37 9.70 3.73
N ASP A 57 -9.50 10.38 4.46
CA ASP A 57 -9.01 11.74 4.19
C ASP A 57 -7.53 11.82 3.75
N SER A 58 -6.73 10.78 3.96
CA SER A 58 -5.30 10.80 3.62
C SER A 58 -5.08 10.35 2.18
N ARG A 59 -4.91 11.32 1.28
CA ARG A 59 -4.68 11.11 -0.17
C ARG A 59 -3.25 11.44 -0.58
N ASP A 60 -2.39 11.71 0.40
CA ASP A 60 -0.98 12.02 0.19
C ASP A 60 -0.19 10.75 -0.09
N VAL A 61 0.16 10.57 -1.37
CA VAL A 61 0.99 9.46 -1.88
C VAL A 61 2.27 9.30 -1.06
N GLU A 62 2.91 10.41 -0.68
CA GLU A 62 4.15 10.38 0.10
C GLU A 62 3.96 9.86 1.53
N VAL A 63 2.84 10.20 2.17
CA VAL A 63 2.51 9.75 3.53
C VAL A 63 2.16 8.26 3.51
N LEU A 64 1.36 7.84 2.53
CA LEU A 64 0.99 6.45 2.32
C LEU A 64 2.23 5.58 2.07
N LYS A 65 3.11 6.00 1.15
CA LYS A 65 4.38 5.33 0.86
C LYS A 65 5.24 5.18 2.12
N LYS A 66 5.51 6.29 2.83
CA LYS A 66 6.38 6.28 4.02
C LYS A 66 5.81 5.38 5.12
N GLY A 67 4.51 5.49 5.39
CA GLY A 67 3.85 4.64 6.38
C GLY A 67 3.94 3.16 6.02
N ALA A 68 3.72 2.80 4.75
CA ALA A 68 3.72 1.41 4.32
C ALA A 68 5.12 0.77 4.45
N LEU A 69 6.17 1.51 4.07
CA LEU A 69 7.55 1.08 4.25
C LEU A 69 7.90 0.90 5.73
N GLN A 70 7.49 1.82 6.61
CA GLN A 70 7.69 1.69 8.05
C GLN A 70 6.99 0.46 8.62
N GLN A 71 5.76 0.17 8.17
CA GLN A 71 5.02 -1.01 8.62
C GLN A 71 5.68 -2.32 8.16
N MET A 72 6.22 -2.38 6.93
CA MET A 72 6.96 -3.56 6.45
C MET A 72 8.25 -3.80 7.25
N VAL A 73 8.96 -2.73 7.64
CA VAL A 73 10.16 -2.84 8.49
C VAL A 73 9.79 -3.33 9.89
N PHE A 74 8.68 -2.83 10.46
CA PHE A 74 8.20 -3.27 11.77
C PHE A 74 7.82 -4.76 11.80
N GLU A 75 7.14 -5.24 10.74
CA GLU A 75 6.71 -6.64 10.66
C GLU A 75 7.86 -7.65 10.42
N VAL A 76 9.01 -7.19 9.92
CA VAL A 76 10.22 -8.02 9.76
C VAL A 76 10.96 -8.25 11.09
N HIS A 77 10.68 -7.46 12.14
CA HIS A 77 11.36 -7.53 13.44
C HIS A 77 10.44 -7.97 14.61
N GLY A 78 9.20 -8.37 14.34
CA GLY A 78 8.20 -8.80 15.33
C GLY A 78 8.08 -10.31 15.50
#